data_AF-A0A8J7Z322-F1
#
_entry.id   AF-A0A8J7Z322-F1
#
_cell.length_a   1.000
_cell.length_b   1.000
_cell.length_c   1.000
_cell.angle_alpha   90.00
_cell.angle_beta   90.00
_cell.angle_gamma   90.00
#
_symmetry.space_group_name_H-M   'P 1'
#
loop_
_entity.id
_entity.type
_entity.pdbx_description
1 polymer ?
#
loop_
_entity_poly.entity_id
_entity_poly.type
_entity_poly.pdbx_seq_one_letter_code
_entity_poly.pdbx_strand_id
1 'polypeptide(L)'
;MFILVLSYLADLIFGQPEKFFHPVRIIGWMTEKSENKFNNRQSILARRLKGANNRQSILARRLKGAVMAVTVIGITVCLAYVAIEISNALNPLLGILVSVYIAYTSFTIRELINAADDIFKALDKNSLVVARKNLAKIVTRDTKNLDEGHIVKSTIESTAENLNDSVVAPLFYLIIGGPVMAIGYRAANTLDAMVGYKTERYINFGWFSAKLDDVLNFIPARITGILICIAAEILQHNGRNSLKIMKRDGRKHESPNAGISEAAMSGALGIKLGGCYVYPNGKKKCREEIGEDNAKVEKFLIKKCVDICFTVSVLAVLAGIILKFFIEC
;
A
#
# COMPACT_ATOMS: atom_id res chain seq x y z
N MET A 1 -18.36 12.72 10.58
CA MET A 1 -17.49 13.60 9.73
C MET A 1 -16.09 13.98 10.32
N PHE A 2 -15.99 14.55 11.54
CA PHE A 2 -14.76 15.19 12.05
C PHE A 2 -13.48 14.33 12.10
N ILE A 3 -13.60 13.05 12.49
CA ILE A 3 -12.44 12.15 12.63
C ILE A 3 -11.67 12.04 11.30
N LEU A 4 -12.38 11.92 10.18
CA LEU A 4 -11.79 11.81 8.83
C LEU A 4 -10.93 13.03 8.51
N VAL A 5 -11.50 14.23 8.68
CA VAL A 5 -10.82 15.50 8.37
C VAL A 5 -9.63 15.72 9.29
N LEU A 6 -9.81 15.55 10.60
CA LEU A 6 -8.74 15.76 11.56
C LEU A 6 -7.59 14.76 11.36
N SER A 7 -7.89 13.48 11.09
CA SER A 7 -6.84 12.49 10.81
C SER A 7 -6.08 12.79 9.52
N TYR A 8 -6.79 13.27 8.48
CA TYR A 8 -6.18 13.64 7.21
C TYR A 8 -5.25 14.85 7.38
N LEU A 9 -5.71 15.90 8.05
CA LEU A 9 -4.89 17.07 8.35
C LEU A 9 -3.69 16.71 9.24
N ALA A 10 -3.88 15.81 10.21
CA ALA A 10 -2.78 15.32 11.04
C ALA A 10 -1.68 14.65 10.21
N ASP A 11 -2.02 13.80 9.21
CA ASP A 11 -1.02 13.18 8.33
C ASP A 11 -0.26 14.22 7.49
N LEU A 12 -0.96 15.21 6.94
CA LEU A 12 -0.33 16.28 6.18
C LEU A 12 0.60 17.15 7.04
N ILE A 13 0.26 17.41 8.31
CA ILE A 13 1.03 18.28 9.21
C ILE A 13 2.19 17.54 9.89
N PHE A 14 1.97 16.29 10.29
CA PHE A 14 2.91 15.55 11.15
C PHE A 14 3.63 14.40 10.43
N GLY A 15 3.13 13.89 9.29
CA GLY A 15 3.63 12.66 8.68
C GLY A 15 3.34 11.44 9.56
N GLN A 16 4.10 10.34 9.49
CA GLN A 16 3.96 9.28 10.48
C GLN A 16 4.83 9.51 11.72
N PRO A 17 4.36 9.11 12.93
CA PRO A 17 5.17 9.18 14.12
C PRO A 17 6.37 8.21 14.07
N GLU A 18 7.58 8.73 14.26
CA GLU A 18 8.83 7.93 14.25
C GLU A 18 9.01 7.02 15.49
N LYS A 19 8.14 7.12 16.51
CA LYS A 19 8.31 6.47 17.82
C LYS A 19 7.70 5.05 17.88
N PHE A 20 8.06 4.30 18.92
CA PHE A 20 7.64 2.90 19.13
C PHE A 20 6.12 2.70 19.28
N PHE A 21 5.37 3.72 19.72
CA PHE A 21 3.91 3.64 19.93
C PHE A 21 3.07 3.75 18.64
N HIS A 22 3.68 3.42 17.50
CA HIS A 22 3.00 3.40 16.21
C HIS A 22 2.31 2.05 15.97
N PRO A 23 0.98 2.00 15.76
CA PRO A 23 0.24 0.74 15.58
C PRO A 23 0.83 -0.19 14.51
N VAL A 24 1.23 0.33 13.35
CA VAL A 24 1.92 -0.45 12.29
C VAL A 24 3.19 -1.15 12.78
N ARG A 25 4.01 -0.51 13.61
CA ARG A 25 5.22 -1.15 14.17
C ARG A 25 4.87 -2.26 15.15
N ILE A 26 3.82 -2.07 15.94
CA ILE A 26 3.31 -3.10 16.87
C ILE A 26 2.77 -4.29 16.06
N ILE A 27 2.01 -4.04 14.97
CA ILE A 27 1.54 -5.07 14.04
C ILE A 27 2.73 -5.84 13.46
N GLY A 28 3.77 -5.13 13.01
CA GLY A 28 4.97 -5.77 12.47
C GLY A 28 5.70 -6.63 13.50
N TRP A 29 5.87 -6.12 14.71
CA TRP A 29 6.45 -6.88 15.83
C TRP A 29 5.61 -8.12 16.20
N MET A 30 4.28 -8.00 16.26
CA MET A 30 3.37 -9.13 16.50
C MET A 30 3.52 -10.18 15.40
N THR A 31 3.64 -9.73 14.15
CA THR A 31 3.84 -10.60 12.98
C THR A 31 5.17 -11.33 13.08
N GLU A 32 6.29 -10.64 13.29
CA GLU A 32 7.62 -11.26 13.45
C GLU A 32 7.66 -12.26 14.61
N LYS A 33 7.11 -11.90 15.77
CA LYS A 33 7.06 -12.82 16.92
C LYS A 33 6.23 -14.07 16.62
N SER A 34 5.09 -13.90 15.97
CA SER A 34 4.22 -15.02 15.60
C SER A 34 4.92 -15.91 14.57
N GLU A 35 5.52 -15.30 13.55
CA GLU A 35 6.25 -15.97 12.49
C GLU A 35 7.42 -16.79 13.04
N ASN A 36 8.24 -16.20 13.92
CA ASN A 36 9.36 -16.89 14.57
C ASN A 36 8.90 -18.08 15.43
N LYS A 37 7.76 -17.95 16.13
CA LYS A 37 7.16 -19.05 16.91
C LYS A 37 6.72 -20.21 16.00
N PHE A 38 6.18 -19.92 14.83
CA PHE A 38 5.77 -20.94 13.86
C PHE A 38 6.97 -21.57 13.12
N ASN A 39 7.99 -20.78 12.76
CA ASN A 39 9.18 -21.22 12.03
C ASN A 39 10.19 -21.99 12.89
N ASN A 40 10.41 -21.61 14.16
CA ASN A 40 11.29 -22.38 15.06
C ASN A 40 10.76 -23.79 15.32
N ARG A 41 9.44 -23.97 15.35
CA ARG A 41 8.80 -25.30 15.39
C ARG A 41 8.91 -26.05 14.06
N GLN A 42 9.08 -25.33 12.96
CA GLN A 42 9.10 -25.86 11.60
C GLN A 42 10.49 -26.41 11.20
N SER A 43 11.60 -25.78 11.60
CA SER A 43 12.95 -26.32 11.36
C SER A 43 13.14 -27.70 12.04
N ILE A 44 12.52 -27.88 13.20
CA ILE A 44 12.54 -29.12 13.99
C ILE A 44 11.64 -30.19 13.34
N LEU A 45 10.45 -29.81 12.86
CA LEU A 45 9.49 -30.76 12.26
C LEU A 45 9.84 -31.14 10.82
N ALA A 46 10.33 -30.20 10.01
CA ALA A 46 10.75 -30.44 8.62
C ALA A 46 12.00 -31.34 8.53
N ARG A 47 12.90 -31.27 9.53
CA ARG A 47 14.01 -32.23 9.66
C ARG A 47 13.54 -33.65 9.98
N ARG A 48 12.41 -33.81 10.68
CA ARG A 48 11.85 -35.12 11.06
C ARG A 48 10.94 -35.75 10.00
N LEU A 49 10.33 -34.95 9.13
CA LEU A 49 9.29 -35.38 8.19
C LEU A 49 9.74 -35.38 6.71
N LYS A 50 11.00 -35.70 6.43
CA LYS A 50 11.55 -35.83 5.05
C LYS A 50 10.82 -36.87 4.16
N GLY A 51 9.79 -37.56 4.66
CA GLY A 51 8.97 -38.51 3.90
C GLY A 51 7.44 -38.37 4.04
N ALA A 52 6.91 -37.29 4.63
CA ALA A 52 5.46 -37.14 4.79
C ALA A 52 4.78 -36.45 3.60
N ASN A 53 3.61 -36.96 3.19
CA ASN A 53 2.79 -36.49 2.07
C ASN A 53 2.82 -34.96 1.86
N ASN A 54 3.36 -34.55 0.71
CA ASN A 54 3.65 -33.15 0.37
C ASN A 54 2.42 -32.23 0.55
N ARG A 55 1.21 -32.73 0.28
CA ARG A 55 -0.07 -32.00 0.38
C ARG A 55 -0.47 -31.64 1.81
N GLN A 56 -0.34 -32.56 2.77
CA GLN A 56 -0.68 -32.30 4.18
C GLN A 56 0.27 -31.26 4.79
N SER A 57 1.55 -31.29 4.39
CA SER A 57 2.54 -30.29 4.82
C SER A 57 2.25 -28.88 4.29
N ILE A 58 1.64 -28.76 3.11
CA ILE A 58 1.26 -27.48 2.50
C ILE A 58 0.03 -26.90 3.20
N LEU A 59 -1.01 -27.72 3.41
CA LEU A 59 -2.23 -27.29 4.12
C LEU A 59 -1.93 -26.84 5.55
N ALA A 60 -1.09 -27.59 6.27
CA ALA A 60 -0.66 -27.20 7.62
C ALA A 60 0.09 -25.85 7.63
N ARG A 61 0.92 -25.57 6.61
CA ARG A 61 1.62 -24.29 6.46
C ARG A 61 0.64 -23.13 6.20
N ARG A 62 -0.32 -23.33 5.29
CA ARG A 62 -1.38 -22.36 4.99
C ARG A 62 -2.25 -22.07 6.20
N LEU A 63 -2.65 -23.12 6.95
CA LEU A 63 -3.47 -22.97 8.14
C LEU A 63 -2.75 -22.17 9.24
N LYS A 64 -1.46 -22.45 9.50
CA LYS A 64 -0.66 -21.67 10.46
C LYS A 64 -0.58 -20.20 10.08
N GLY A 65 -0.37 -19.91 8.80
CA GLY A 65 -0.37 -18.56 8.25
C GLY A 65 -1.71 -17.85 8.41
N ALA A 66 -2.82 -18.54 8.09
CA ALA A 66 -4.16 -18.02 8.28
C ALA A 66 -4.48 -17.74 9.75
N VAL A 67 -4.14 -18.67 10.65
CA VAL A 67 -4.29 -18.48 12.10
C VAL A 67 -3.50 -17.27 12.58
N MET A 68 -2.24 -17.12 12.13
CA MET A 68 -1.44 -15.94 12.46
C MET A 68 -2.13 -14.65 11.98
N ALA A 69 -2.53 -14.57 10.72
CA ALA A 69 -3.13 -13.39 10.14
C ALA A 69 -4.43 -12.99 10.88
N VAL A 70 -5.34 -13.95 11.09
CA VAL A 70 -6.59 -13.72 11.83
C VAL A 70 -6.32 -13.29 13.27
N THR A 71 -5.31 -13.88 13.93
CA THR A 71 -4.95 -13.52 15.31
C THR A 71 -4.40 -12.10 15.38
N VAL A 72 -3.45 -11.74 14.50
CA VAL A 72 -2.83 -10.41 14.50
C VAL A 72 -3.85 -9.32 14.17
N ILE A 73 -4.69 -9.53 13.14
CA ILE A 73 -5.75 -8.59 12.77
C ILE A 73 -6.78 -8.49 13.90
N GLY A 74 -7.23 -9.63 14.45
CA GLY A 74 -8.21 -9.68 15.52
C GLY A 74 -7.74 -8.97 16.78
N ILE A 75 -6.49 -9.18 17.21
CA ILE A 75 -5.89 -8.46 18.34
C ILE A 75 -5.82 -6.96 18.03
N THR A 76 -5.39 -6.57 16.83
CA THR A 76 -5.26 -5.15 16.45
C THR A 76 -6.62 -4.44 16.50
N VAL A 77 -7.64 -5.05 15.89
CA VAL A 77 -9.01 -4.54 15.88
C VAL A 77 -9.59 -4.48 17.30
N CYS A 78 -9.40 -5.53 18.10
CA CYS A 78 -9.88 -5.58 19.48
C CYS A 78 -9.22 -4.49 20.35
N LEU A 79 -7.90 -4.35 20.29
CA LEU A 79 -7.19 -3.31 21.05
C LEU A 79 -7.60 -1.91 20.62
N ALA A 80 -7.78 -1.66 19.33
CA ALA A 80 -8.25 -0.37 18.83
C ALA A 80 -9.68 -0.06 19.32
N TYR A 81 -10.58 -1.03 19.23
CA TYR A 81 -11.96 -0.89 19.71
C TYR A 81 -12.00 -0.62 21.21
N VAL A 82 -11.35 -1.46 22.01
CA VAL A 82 -11.30 -1.32 23.48
C VAL A 82 -10.65 0.02 23.89
N ALA A 83 -9.59 0.45 23.20
CA ALA A 83 -8.97 1.75 23.48
C ALA A 83 -9.92 2.93 23.23
N ILE A 84 -10.72 2.87 22.15
CA ILE A 84 -11.72 3.90 21.84
C ILE A 84 -12.85 3.88 22.87
N GLU A 85 -13.40 2.71 23.22
CA GLU A 85 -14.51 2.59 24.17
C GLU A 85 -14.11 3.03 25.59
N ILE A 86 -12.95 2.59 26.09
CA ILE A 86 -12.42 3.04 27.38
C ILE A 86 -12.22 4.56 27.37
N SER A 87 -11.65 5.10 26.30
CA SER A 87 -11.42 6.54 26.17
C SER A 87 -12.74 7.33 26.15
N ASN A 88 -13.75 6.85 25.41
CA ASN A 88 -15.09 7.44 25.39
C ASN A 88 -15.75 7.43 26.77
N ALA A 89 -15.63 6.31 27.51
CA ALA A 89 -16.19 6.18 28.85
C ALA A 89 -15.54 7.12 29.88
N LEU A 90 -14.24 7.41 29.71
CA LEU A 90 -13.51 8.36 30.55
C LEU A 90 -13.85 9.82 30.19
N ASN A 91 -13.81 10.15 28.90
CA ASN A 91 -14.13 11.48 28.39
C ASN A 91 -14.42 11.40 26.87
N PRO A 92 -15.59 11.86 26.39
CA PRO A 92 -15.92 11.84 24.95
C PRO A 92 -14.88 12.54 24.07
N LEU A 93 -14.25 13.61 24.54
CA LEU A 93 -13.19 14.30 23.81
C LEU A 93 -11.94 13.40 23.68
N LEU A 94 -11.59 12.65 24.72
CA LEU A 94 -10.46 11.70 24.68
C LEU A 94 -10.74 10.58 23.68
N GLY A 95 -11.97 10.07 23.63
CA GLY A 95 -12.39 9.09 22.63
C GLY A 95 -12.29 9.59 21.18
N ILE A 96 -12.62 10.86 20.94
CA ILE A 96 -12.38 11.50 19.63
C ILE A 96 -10.88 11.58 19.31
N LEU A 97 -10.05 12.01 20.27
CA LEU A 97 -8.60 12.13 20.07
C LEU A 97 -7.95 10.77 19.76
N VAL A 98 -8.33 9.71 20.50
CA VAL A 98 -7.84 8.35 20.25
C VAL A 98 -8.32 7.82 18.90
N SER A 99 -9.57 8.10 18.53
CA SER A 99 -10.12 7.76 17.22
C SER A 99 -9.37 8.44 16.08
N VAL A 100 -9.08 9.74 16.21
CA VAL A 100 -8.26 10.50 15.25
C VAL A 100 -6.86 9.92 15.16
N TYR A 101 -6.21 9.62 16.28
CA TYR A 101 -4.88 9.03 16.30
C TYR A 101 -4.82 7.68 15.58
N ILE A 102 -5.75 6.76 15.89
CA ILE A 102 -5.82 5.44 15.25
C ILE A 102 -6.04 5.61 13.73
N ALA A 103 -7.00 6.46 13.33
CA ALA A 103 -7.27 6.73 11.92
C ALA A 103 -6.04 7.32 11.20
N TYR A 104 -5.40 8.33 11.79
CA TYR A 104 -4.20 8.98 11.26
C TYR A 104 -3.04 7.99 11.02
N THR A 105 -2.84 7.03 11.92
CA THR A 105 -1.78 6.01 11.74
C THR A 105 -2.12 4.90 10.73
N SER A 106 -3.29 4.94 10.10
CA SER A 106 -3.74 3.93 9.14
C SER A 106 -3.42 4.24 7.67
N PHE A 107 -3.15 5.50 7.31
CA PHE A 107 -2.77 5.95 5.96
C PHE A 107 -1.53 6.87 5.99
N THR A 108 -0.78 6.96 4.89
CA THR A 108 0.53 7.64 4.83
C THR A 108 0.67 8.55 3.60
N ILE A 109 -0.16 9.60 3.47
CA ILE A 109 -0.18 10.46 2.26
C ILE A 109 1.12 11.25 2.17
N ARG A 110 1.51 11.90 3.28
CA ARG A 110 2.72 12.73 3.30
C ARG A 110 3.98 11.90 3.05
N GLU A 111 4.09 10.71 3.63
CA GLU A 111 5.25 9.84 3.39
C GLU A 111 5.33 9.37 1.95
N LEU A 112 4.20 9.00 1.33
CA LEU A 112 4.13 8.62 -0.08
C LEU A 112 4.66 9.75 -0.98
N ILE A 113 4.17 10.97 -0.75
CA ILE A 113 4.58 12.17 -1.50
C ILE A 113 6.06 12.47 -1.29
N ASN A 114 6.51 12.47 -0.03
CA ASN A 114 7.90 12.77 0.30
C ASN A 114 8.87 11.75 -0.31
N ALA A 115 8.52 10.46 -0.31
CA ALA A 115 9.38 9.42 -0.86
C ALA A 115 9.62 9.61 -2.37
N ALA A 116 8.57 9.94 -3.13
CA ALA A 116 8.69 10.27 -4.54
C ALA A 116 9.46 11.59 -4.76
N ASP A 117 9.16 12.62 -3.97
CA ASP A 117 9.80 13.93 -4.06
C ASP A 117 11.30 13.89 -3.73
N ASP A 118 11.72 13.08 -2.76
CA ASP A 118 13.14 12.89 -2.42
C ASP A 118 13.93 12.22 -3.55
N ILE A 119 13.29 11.36 -4.35
CA ILE A 119 13.90 10.79 -5.56
C ILE A 119 13.99 11.87 -6.64
N PHE A 120 12.92 12.64 -6.85
CA PHE A 120 12.94 13.77 -7.78
C PHE A 120 14.05 14.77 -7.45
N LYS A 121 14.15 15.23 -6.20
CA LYS A 121 15.21 16.16 -5.74
C LYS A 121 16.61 15.62 -5.97
N ALA A 122 16.80 14.31 -5.80
CA ALA A 122 18.09 13.67 -6.07
C ALA A 122 18.44 13.67 -7.56
N LEU A 123 17.47 13.35 -8.43
CA LEU A 123 17.63 13.45 -9.88
C LEU A 123 17.83 14.90 -10.33
N ASP A 124 17.16 15.85 -9.68
CA ASP A 124 17.28 17.26 -10.03
C ASP A 124 18.68 17.81 -9.74
N LYS A 125 19.32 17.31 -8.69
CA LYS A 125 20.73 17.55 -8.36
C LYS A 125 21.72 16.67 -9.15
N ASN A 126 21.26 15.98 -10.20
CA ASN A 126 22.05 15.05 -11.03
C ASN A 126 22.75 13.94 -10.23
N SER A 127 22.16 13.51 -9.10
CA SER A 127 22.73 12.50 -8.21
C SER A 127 22.03 11.15 -8.34
N LEU A 128 22.43 10.36 -9.35
CA LEU A 128 21.89 9.01 -9.56
C LEU A 128 22.14 8.08 -8.37
N VAL A 129 23.28 8.22 -7.69
CA VAL A 129 23.60 7.39 -6.51
C VAL A 129 22.58 7.63 -5.39
N VAL A 130 22.25 8.88 -5.10
CA VAL A 130 21.26 9.23 -4.08
C VAL A 130 19.86 8.82 -4.53
N ALA A 131 19.52 9.03 -5.81
CA ALA A 131 18.22 8.63 -6.35
C ALA A 131 18.00 7.11 -6.27
N ARG A 132 19.01 6.29 -6.62
CA ARG A 132 18.95 4.81 -6.49
C ARG A 132 18.82 4.37 -5.03
N LYS A 133 19.51 5.04 -4.11
CA LYS A 133 19.42 4.77 -2.67
C LYS A 133 18.03 5.11 -2.12
N ASN A 134 17.44 6.22 -2.54
CA ASN A 134 16.08 6.59 -2.14
C ASN A 134 15.05 5.65 -2.76
N LEU A 135 15.18 5.31 -4.05
CA LEU A 135 14.31 4.35 -4.73
C LEU A 135 14.34 2.97 -4.05
N ALA A 136 15.51 2.50 -3.60
CA ALA A 136 15.64 1.22 -2.90
C ALA A 136 14.83 1.12 -1.59
N LYS A 137 14.37 2.24 -1.04
CA LYS A 137 13.50 2.27 0.15
C LYS A 137 12.04 1.96 -0.18
N ILE A 138 11.60 2.14 -1.43
CA ILE A 138 10.20 2.01 -1.87
C ILE A 138 9.99 0.92 -2.92
N VAL A 139 11.03 0.20 -3.32
CA VAL A 139 10.93 -0.94 -4.25
C VAL A 139 11.68 -2.15 -3.72
N THR A 140 11.23 -3.34 -4.13
CA THR A 140 11.83 -4.63 -3.74
C THR A 140 12.86 -5.16 -4.75
N ARG A 141 13.01 -4.49 -5.91
CA ARG A 141 13.94 -4.83 -6.99
C ARG A 141 15.31 -4.16 -6.81
N ASP A 142 16.33 -4.67 -7.49
CA ASP A 142 17.67 -4.07 -7.46
C ASP A 142 17.66 -2.71 -8.18
N THR A 143 18.23 -1.69 -7.53
CA THR A 143 18.32 -0.32 -8.04
C THR A 143 19.74 0.09 -8.45
N LYS A 144 20.77 -0.72 -8.14
CA LYS A 144 22.18 -0.30 -8.22
C LYS A 144 22.62 0.21 -9.59
N ASN A 145 22.08 -0.37 -10.66
CA ASN A 145 22.48 -0.12 -12.04
C ASN A 145 21.38 0.54 -12.90
N LEU A 146 20.33 1.11 -12.28
CA LEU A 146 19.23 1.74 -13.03
C LEU A 146 19.66 3.10 -13.59
N ASP A 147 19.39 3.35 -14.86
CA ASP A 147 19.50 4.69 -15.43
C ASP A 147 18.38 5.62 -14.92
N GLU A 148 18.44 6.90 -15.27
CA GLU A 148 17.45 7.90 -14.85
C GLU A 148 16.02 7.52 -15.28
N GLY A 149 15.84 7.08 -16.53
CA GLY A 149 14.51 6.72 -17.05
C GLY A 149 13.88 5.56 -16.28
N HIS A 150 14.66 4.54 -15.96
CA HIS A 150 14.21 3.42 -15.13
C HIS A 150 13.93 3.85 -13.69
N ILE A 151 14.68 4.80 -13.12
CA ILE A 151 14.39 5.37 -11.80
C ILE A 151 13.05 6.11 -11.84
N VAL A 152 12.80 6.93 -12.85
CA VAL A 152 11.54 7.67 -13.02
C VAL A 152 10.35 6.72 -13.14
N LYS A 153 10.41 5.75 -14.08
CA LYS A 153 9.34 4.73 -14.22
C LYS A 153 9.13 3.97 -12.93
N SER A 154 10.21 3.55 -12.29
CA SER A 154 10.13 2.76 -11.05
C SER A 154 9.51 3.53 -9.90
N THR A 155 9.75 4.83 -9.82
CA THR A 155 9.17 5.73 -8.83
C THR A 155 7.68 5.88 -9.09
N ILE A 156 7.28 6.11 -10.33
CA ILE A 156 5.87 6.28 -10.72
C ILE A 156 5.07 4.99 -10.48
N GLU A 157 5.61 3.82 -10.85
CA GLU A 157 5.00 2.51 -10.56
C GLU A 157 4.74 2.34 -9.07
N SER A 158 5.78 2.45 -8.24
CA SER A 158 5.66 2.25 -6.80
C SER A 158 4.73 3.28 -6.16
N THR A 159 4.75 4.53 -6.63
CA THR A 159 3.86 5.58 -6.11
C THR A 159 2.40 5.31 -6.48
N ALA A 160 2.13 4.86 -7.71
CA ALA A 160 0.78 4.54 -8.17
C ALA A 160 0.21 3.29 -7.48
N GLU A 161 1.02 2.26 -7.27
CA GLU A 161 0.66 1.06 -6.49
C GLU A 161 0.30 1.46 -5.05
N ASN A 162 1.23 2.16 -4.36
CA ASN A 162 1.04 2.54 -2.96
C ASN A 162 -0.03 3.61 -2.73
N LEU A 163 -0.45 4.36 -3.75
CA LEU A 163 -1.57 5.30 -3.62
C LEU A 163 -2.87 4.59 -3.21
N ASN A 164 -3.10 3.38 -3.72
CA ASN A 164 -4.23 2.58 -3.24
C ASN A 164 -3.99 2.13 -1.80
N ASP A 165 -2.90 1.40 -1.58
CA ASP A 165 -2.68 0.62 -0.37
C ASP A 165 -2.47 1.50 0.88
N SER A 166 -1.84 2.65 0.67
CA SER A 166 -1.45 3.54 1.76
C SER A 166 -2.34 4.76 1.92
N VAL A 167 -3.26 5.04 0.98
CA VAL A 167 -4.12 6.24 1.04
C VAL A 167 -5.58 5.89 0.83
N VAL A 168 -5.96 5.47 -0.37
CA VAL A 168 -7.39 5.34 -0.71
C VAL A 168 -8.06 4.20 0.03
N ALA A 169 -7.40 3.05 0.17
CA ALA A 169 -7.98 1.90 0.85
C ALA A 169 -8.18 2.12 2.36
N PRO A 170 -7.19 2.61 3.14
CA PRO A 170 -7.45 2.94 4.54
C PRO A 170 -8.52 4.03 4.71
N LEU A 171 -8.54 5.06 3.85
CA LEU A 171 -9.59 6.08 3.87
C LEU A 171 -10.97 5.48 3.57
N PHE A 172 -11.06 4.57 2.61
CA PHE A 172 -12.30 3.84 2.30
C PHE A 172 -12.83 3.10 3.54
N TYR A 173 -11.98 2.32 4.22
CA TYR A 173 -12.38 1.60 5.44
C TYR A 173 -12.71 2.54 6.61
N LEU A 174 -12.02 3.69 6.72
CA LEU A 174 -12.34 4.74 7.68
C LEU A 174 -13.72 5.37 7.42
N ILE A 175 -14.10 5.52 6.16
CA ILE A 175 -15.40 6.07 5.77
C ILE A 175 -16.52 5.10 6.15
N ILE A 176 -16.39 3.81 5.78
CA ILE A 176 -17.49 2.84 5.97
C ILE A 176 -17.60 2.28 7.39
N GLY A 177 -16.51 2.20 8.15
CA GLY A 177 -16.51 1.54 9.46
C GLY A 177 -15.65 2.21 10.52
N GLY A 178 -15.20 3.44 10.26
CA GLY A 178 -14.46 4.22 11.24
C GLY A 178 -13.01 3.74 11.47
N PRO A 179 -12.34 4.28 12.51
CA PRO A 179 -10.93 4.01 12.78
C PRO A 179 -10.60 2.53 12.97
N VAL A 180 -11.54 1.75 13.52
CA VAL A 180 -11.37 0.32 13.78
C VAL A 180 -11.25 -0.48 12.49
N MET A 181 -12.10 -0.21 11.48
CA MET A 181 -11.95 -0.86 10.17
C MET A 181 -10.71 -0.38 9.43
N ALA A 182 -10.37 0.90 9.53
CA ALA A 182 -9.17 1.46 8.89
C ALA A 182 -7.88 0.79 9.39
N ILE A 183 -7.74 0.63 10.71
CA ILE A 183 -6.58 -0.05 11.30
C ILE A 183 -6.60 -1.57 11.06
N GLY A 184 -7.79 -2.18 10.98
CA GLY A 184 -7.94 -3.58 10.58
C GLY A 184 -7.45 -3.84 9.16
N TYR A 185 -7.82 -2.98 8.21
CA TYR A 185 -7.27 -2.99 6.86
C TYR A 185 -5.75 -2.81 6.89
N ARG A 186 -5.25 -1.79 7.61
CA ARG A 186 -3.81 -1.53 7.71
C ARG A 186 -3.04 -2.73 8.26
N ALA A 187 -3.64 -3.48 9.19
CA ALA A 187 -3.05 -4.72 9.69
C ALA A 187 -2.96 -5.82 8.62
N ALA A 188 -4.03 -6.01 7.82
CA ALA A 188 -4.01 -6.97 6.71
C ALA A 188 -2.95 -6.59 5.65
N ASN A 189 -2.87 -5.31 5.30
CA ASN A 189 -1.87 -4.81 4.35
C ASN A 189 -0.44 -4.94 4.88
N THR A 190 -0.22 -4.66 6.18
CA THR A 190 1.09 -4.88 6.83
C THR A 190 1.49 -6.35 6.81
N LEU A 191 0.54 -7.26 7.02
CA LEU A 191 0.79 -8.70 6.95
C LEU A 191 1.21 -9.14 5.54
N ASP A 192 0.56 -8.63 4.49
CA ASP A 192 0.99 -8.91 3.12
C ASP A 192 2.40 -8.38 2.84
N ALA A 193 2.68 -7.14 3.22
CA ALA A 193 4.01 -6.53 3.05
C ALA A 193 5.14 -7.27 3.78
N MET A 194 4.83 -8.04 4.85
CA MET A 194 5.83 -8.77 5.63
C MET A 194 5.96 -10.24 5.24
N VAL A 195 4.84 -10.93 5.00
CA VAL A 195 4.83 -12.38 4.76
C VAL A 195 4.21 -12.79 3.43
N GLY A 196 3.68 -11.87 2.62
CA GLY A 196 2.99 -12.16 1.35
C GLY A 196 3.89 -12.52 0.17
N TYR A 197 5.22 -12.45 0.33
CA TYR A 197 6.16 -12.69 -0.77
C TYR A 197 6.09 -14.12 -1.33
N LYS A 198 6.27 -14.24 -2.65
CA LYS A 198 6.37 -15.53 -3.36
C LYS A 198 7.76 -16.18 -3.21
N THR A 199 8.22 -16.37 -1.97
CA THR A 199 9.47 -17.11 -1.64
C THR A 199 9.16 -18.51 -1.13
N GLU A 200 10.14 -19.41 -1.11
CA GLU A 200 9.94 -20.78 -0.57
C GLU A 200 9.42 -20.77 0.88
N ARG A 201 9.89 -19.79 1.68
CA ARG A 201 9.45 -19.56 3.06
C ARG A 201 7.98 -19.17 3.13
N TYR A 202 7.53 -18.29 2.24
CA TYR A 202 6.27 -17.57 2.40
C TYR A 202 5.15 -17.99 1.45
N ILE A 203 5.44 -18.66 0.34
CA ILE A 203 4.45 -19.02 -0.69
C ILE A 203 3.23 -19.78 -0.14
N ASN A 204 3.42 -20.57 0.91
CA ASN A 204 2.33 -21.26 1.60
C ASN A 204 1.94 -20.60 2.93
N PHE A 205 2.91 -20.06 3.67
CA PHE A 205 2.62 -19.45 4.97
C PHE A 205 1.91 -18.10 4.82
N GLY A 206 2.39 -17.21 3.96
CA GLY A 206 1.78 -15.91 3.69
C GLY A 206 0.59 -15.94 2.74
N TRP A 207 0.22 -17.10 2.20
CA TRP A 207 -0.82 -17.22 1.17
C TRP A 207 -2.14 -16.56 1.59
N PHE A 208 -2.55 -16.75 2.85
CA PHE A 208 -3.79 -16.16 3.34
C PHE A 208 -3.68 -14.63 3.47
N SER A 209 -2.55 -14.11 3.97
CA SER A 209 -2.32 -12.66 4.07
C SER A 209 -2.39 -11.98 2.70
N ALA A 210 -1.68 -12.54 1.70
CA ALA A 210 -1.69 -12.02 0.34
C ALA A 210 -3.09 -12.09 -0.29
N LYS A 211 -3.81 -13.19 -0.07
CA LYS A 211 -5.15 -13.32 -0.64
C LYS A 211 -6.18 -12.41 0.04
N LEU A 212 -6.04 -12.20 1.34
CA LEU A 212 -6.89 -11.29 2.10
C LEU A 212 -6.65 -9.84 1.66
N ASP A 213 -5.39 -9.41 1.52
CA ASP A 213 -5.06 -8.08 1.02
C ASP A 213 -5.63 -7.85 -0.39
N ASP A 214 -5.44 -8.80 -1.32
CA ASP A 214 -6.02 -8.76 -2.66
C ASP A 214 -7.55 -8.53 -2.64
N VAL A 215 -8.25 -9.19 -1.70
CA VAL A 215 -9.71 -9.06 -1.56
C VAL A 215 -10.08 -7.70 -0.98
N LEU A 216 -9.42 -7.26 0.09
CA LEU A 216 -9.72 -6.00 0.75
C LEU A 216 -9.39 -4.79 -0.13
N ASN A 217 -8.41 -4.91 -1.01
CA ASN A 217 -8.02 -3.89 -1.98
C ASN A 217 -8.84 -3.93 -3.28
N PHE A 218 -9.70 -4.94 -3.48
CA PHE A 218 -10.42 -5.08 -4.74
C PHE A 218 -11.25 -3.85 -5.08
N ILE A 219 -12.15 -3.43 -4.18
CA ILE A 219 -13.00 -2.25 -4.39
C ILE A 219 -12.17 -0.94 -4.34
N PRO A 220 -11.35 -0.69 -3.30
CA PRO A 220 -10.52 0.50 -3.23
C PRO A 220 -9.65 0.74 -4.48
N ALA A 221 -9.05 -0.30 -5.06
CA ALA A 221 -8.18 -0.13 -6.22
C ALA A 221 -8.92 0.41 -7.46
N ARG A 222 -10.20 0.04 -7.65
CA ARG A 222 -11.02 0.57 -8.74
C ARG A 222 -11.41 2.02 -8.47
N ILE A 223 -11.74 2.34 -7.22
CA ILE A 223 -11.98 3.72 -6.81
C ILE A 223 -10.72 4.55 -7.05
N THR A 224 -9.55 4.07 -6.63
CA THR A 224 -8.25 4.72 -6.86
C THR A 224 -8.01 5.00 -8.33
N GLY A 225 -8.20 4.01 -9.22
CA GLY A 225 -8.02 4.20 -10.66
C GLY A 225 -8.95 5.28 -11.25
N ILE A 226 -10.23 5.30 -10.82
CA ILE A 226 -11.19 6.33 -11.24
C ILE A 226 -10.77 7.71 -10.71
N LEU A 227 -10.37 7.80 -9.44
CA LEU A 227 -9.90 9.04 -8.84
C LEU A 227 -8.64 9.57 -9.54
N ILE A 228 -7.71 8.71 -9.96
CA ILE A 228 -6.55 9.10 -10.78
C ILE A 228 -7.02 9.72 -12.10
N CYS A 229 -8.01 9.12 -12.78
CA CYS A 229 -8.54 9.67 -14.03
C CYS A 229 -9.16 11.06 -13.84
N ILE A 230 -9.91 11.26 -12.75
CA ILE A 230 -10.53 12.56 -12.41
C ILE A 230 -9.46 13.58 -12.04
N ALA A 231 -8.50 13.22 -11.19
CA ALA A 231 -7.39 14.07 -10.80
C ALA A 231 -6.56 14.51 -12.01
N ALA A 232 -6.29 13.58 -12.94
CA ALA A 232 -5.59 13.89 -14.19
C ALA A 232 -6.36 14.90 -15.05
N GLU A 233 -7.68 14.82 -15.12
CA GLU A 233 -8.50 15.81 -15.85
C GLU A 233 -8.47 17.19 -15.15
N ILE A 234 -8.61 17.22 -13.81
CA ILE A 234 -8.57 18.47 -13.03
C ILE A 234 -7.22 19.19 -13.20
N LEU A 235 -6.12 18.44 -13.23
CA LEU A 235 -4.76 18.96 -13.39
C LEU A 235 -4.37 19.21 -14.86
N GLN A 236 -5.33 19.15 -15.80
CA GLN A 236 -5.10 19.35 -17.24
C GLN A 236 -4.03 18.40 -17.82
N HIS A 237 -3.94 17.18 -17.28
CA HIS A 237 -3.26 16.05 -17.90
C HIS A 237 -4.23 15.32 -18.85
N ASN A 238 -4.04 14.02 -19.08
CA ASN A 238 -4.88 13.27 -20.02
C ASN A 238 -5.83 12.30 -19.28
N GLY A 239 -6.89 12.82 -18.65
CA GLY A 239 -7.87 12.01 -17.92
C GLY A 239 -8.61 11.00 -18.80
N ARG A 240 -8.93 11.37 -20.04
CA ARG A 240 -9.54 10.46 -21.03
C ARG A 240 -8.61 9.29 -21.39
N ASN A 241 -7.33 9.56 -21.65
CA ASN A 241 -6.37 8.51 -21.94
C ASN A 241 -6.09 7.65 -20.69
N SER A 242 -6.01 8.26 -19.51
CA SER A 242 -5.95 7.55 -18.22
C SER A 242 -7.05 6.49 -18.12
N LEU A 243 -8.31 6.86 -18.40
CA LEU A 243 -9.43 5.92 -18.37
C LEU A 243 -9.34 4.84 -19.46
N LYS A 244 -8.91 5.20 -20.67
CA LYS A 244 -8.70 4.26 -21.79
C LYS A 244 -7.64 3.21 -21.41
N ILE A 245 -6.49 3.63 -20.92
CA ILE A 245 -5.38 2.74 -20.54
C ILE A 245 -5.74 1.91 -19.31
N MET A 246 -6.38 2.50 -18.30
CA MET A 246 -6.87 1.75 -17.13
C MET A 246 -7.77 0.58 -17.54
N LYS A 247 -8.73 0.80 -18.46
CA LYS A 247 -9.62 -0.25 -18.95
C LYS A 247 -8.89 -1.30 -19.80
N ARG A 248 -7.96 -0.86 -20.65
CA ARG A 248 -7.23 -1.74 -21.59
C ARG A 248 -6.19 -2.61 -20.88
N ASP A 249 -5.39 -2.01 -20.00
CA ASP A 249 -4.16 -2.59 -19.48
C ASP A 249 -4.22 -2.92 -17.98
N GLY A 250 -5.25 -2.49 -17.26
CA GLY A 250 -5.32 -2.65 -15.79
C GLY A 250 -5.33 -4.10 -15.28
N ARG A 251 -5.46 -5.09 -16.18
CA ARG A 251 -5.41 -6.53 -15.87
C ARG A 251 -4.07 -7.19 -16.24
N LYS A 252 -3.10 -6.44 -16.78
CA LYS A 252 -1.78 -6.97 -17.20
C LYS A 252 -0.81 -7.17 -16.04
N HIS A 253 -1.12 -6.64 -14.85
CA HIS A 253 -0.32 -6.83 -13.65
C HIS A 253 -0.65 -8.15 -12.94
N GLU A 254 0.33 -8.76 -12.25
CA GLU A 254 0.11 -10.01 -11.49
C GLU A 254 -0.90 -9.85 -10.35
N SER A 255 -0.88 -8.69 -9.70
CA SER A 255 -1.91 -8.32 -8.72
C SER A 255 -3.14 -7.80 -9.47
N PRO A 256 -4.35 -8.26 -9.12
CA PRO A 256 -5.60 -7.78 -9.72
C PRO A 256 -5.92 -6.32 -9.33
N ASN A 257 -5.13 -5.71 -8.45
CA ASN A 257 -5.38 -4.38 -7.88
C ASN A 257 -4.35 -3.37 -8.39
N ALA A 258 -3.06 -3.64 -8.22
CA ALA A 258 -1.99 -2.71 -8.57
C ALA A 258 -2.02 -2.27 -10.04
N GLY A 259 -2.38 -3.19 -10.96
CA GLY A 259 -2.47 -2.87 -12.39
C GLY A 259 -3.48 -1.78 -12.71
N ILE A 260 -4.54 -1.63 -11.91
CA ILE A 260 -5.57 -0.60 -12.12
C ILE A 260 -4.98 0.81 -11.91
N SER A 261 -4.29 1.04 -10.79
CA SER A 261 -3.70 2.35 -10.48
C SER A 261 -2.47 2.64 -11.35
N GLU A 262 -1.62 1.64 -11.62
CA GLU A 262 -0.50 1.78 -12.56
C GLU A 262 -0.96 2.16 -13.96
N ALA A 263 -2.00 1.49 -14.49
CA ALA A 263 -2.52 1.77 -15.82
C ALA A 263 -3.20 3.14 -15.93
N ALA A 264 -3.94 3.55 -14.89
CA ALA A 264 -4.50 4.90 -14.84
C ALA A 264 -3.37 5.96 -14.83
N MET A 265 -2.39 5.82 -13.94
CA MET A 265 -1.27 6.76 -13.84
C MET A 265 -0.43 6.82 -15.13
N SER A 266 -0.15 5.66 -15.73
CA SER A 266 0.52 5.53 -17.02
C SER A 266 -0.22 6.28 -18.13
N GLY A 267 -1.54 6.10 -18.24
CA GLY A 267 -2.34 6.79 -19.24
C GLY A 267 -2.45 8.30 -18.99
N ALA A 268 -2.49 8.74 -17.74
CA ALA A 268 -2.49 10.15 -17.35
C ALA A 268 -1.19 10.86 -17.75
N LEU A 269 -0.05 10.18 -17.57
CA LEU A 269 1.29 10.72 -17.84
C LEU A 269 1.79 10.43 -19.27
N GLY A 270 1.13 9.54 -20.00
CA GLY A 270 1.49 9.18 -21.37
C GLY A 270 2.77 8.36 -21.49
N ILE A 271 3.14 7.61 -20.46
CA ILE A 271 4.36 6.78 -20.44
C ILE A 271 4.04 5.31 -20.30
N LYS A 272 4.95 4.47 -20.78
CA LYS A 272 4.90 3.03 -20.61
C LYS A 272 5.60 2.57 -19.32
N LEU A 273 4.87 1.86 -18.48
CA LEU A 273 5.34 1.19 -17.27
C LEU A 273 5.51 -0.32 -17.51
N GLY A 274 6.12 -1.02 -16.57
CA GLY A 274 6.45 -2.45 -16.63
C GLY A 274 7.81 -2.72 -17.27
N GLY A 275 7.93 -3.89 -17.91
CA GLY A 275 9.20 -4.33 -18.52
C GLY A 275 10.05 -5.19 -17.58
N CYS A 276 11.33 -5.31 -17.90
CA CYS A 276 12.23 -6.26 -17.25
C CYS A 276 13.03 -5.65 -16.09
N TYR A 277 12.88 -6.26 -14.92
CA TYR A 277 13.58 -5.88 -13.70
C TYR A 277 14.50 -7.00 -13.21
N VAL A 278 15.63 -6.62 -12.60
CA VAL A 278 16.55 -7.55 -11.92
C VAL A 278 16.31 -7.47 -10.42
N TYR A 279 16.25 -8.63 -9.76
CA TYR A 279 16.04 -8.74 -8.32
C TYR A 279 17.39 -9.00 -7.61
N PRO A 280 17.51 -8.76 -6.28
CA PRO A 280 18.76 -8.95 -5.54
C PRO A 280 19.39 -10.34 -5.64
N ASN A 281 18.60 -11.36 -6.00
CA ASN A 281 19.06 -12.73 -6.24
C ASN A 281 19.60 -12.96 -7.68
N GLY A 282 19.76 -11.90 -8.47
CA GLY A 282 20.21 -11.94 -9.87
C GLY A 282 19.15 -12.39 -10.88
N LYS A 283 17.93 -12.76 -10.45
CA LYS A 283 16.87 -13.21 -11.36
C LYS A 283 16.27 -12.00 -12.09
N LYS A 284 16.20 -12.11 -13.43
CA LYS A 284 15.45 -11.19 -14.28
C LYS A 284 13.99 -11.62 -14.32
N LYS A 285 13.07 -10.69 -14.09
CA LYS A 285 11.62 -10.90 -14.22
C LYS A 285 11.06 -9.79 -15.08
N CYS A 286 10.42 -10.17 -16.17
CA CYS A 286 9.75 -9.25 -17.08
C CYS A 286 8.27 -9.23 -16.77
N ARG A 287 7.76 -8.05 -16.41
CA ARG A 287 6.34 -7.78 -16.28
C ARG A 287 5.80 -7.34 -17.65
N GLU A 288 4.53 -7.61 -17.89
CA GLU A 288 3.85 -7.05 -19.07
C GLU A 288 3.91 -5.53 -19.05
N GLU A 289 3.96 -4.94 -20.24
CA GLU A 289 4.01 -3.49 -20.40
C GLU A 289 2.60 -2.89 -20.29
N ILE A 290 2.50 -1.82 -19.51
CA ILE A 290 1.27 -1.07 -19.25
C ILE A 290 1.42 0.33 -19.85
N GLY A 291 0.44 0.75 -20.65
CA GLY A 291 0.42 2.08 -21.25
C GLY A 291 0.95 2.19 -22.66
N GLU A 292 1.27 3.42 -23.03
CA GLU A 292 1.75 3.83 -24.35
C GLU A 292 2.96 4.76 -24.16
N ASP A 293 3.88 4.77 -25.13
CA ASP A 293 5.10 5.58 -25.07
C ASP A 293 4.90 6.91 -25.81
N ASN A 294 3.89 7.67 -25.36
CA ASN A 294 3.44 8.91 -26.02
C ASN A 294 4.19 10.15 -25.51
N ALA A 295 4.97 10.01 -24.43
CA ALA A 295 5.73 11.08 -23.80
C ALA A 295 7.14 10.59 -23.45
N LYS A 296 8.11 11.49 -23.54
CA LYS A 296 9.47 11.20 -23.11
C LYS A 296 9.53 11.03 -21.59
N VAL A 297 10.26 10.02 -21.15
CA VAL A 297 10.44 9.71 -19.72
C VAL A 297 11.45 10.69 -19.12
N GLU A 298 10.94 11.70 -18.41
CA GLU A 298 11.74 12.76 -17.79
C GLU A 298 11.44 12.88 -16.30
N LYS A 299 12.43 13.30 -15.50
CA LYS A 299 12.30 13.45 -14.03
C LYS A 299 11.08 14.23 -13.57
N PHE A 300 10.64 15.24 -14.34
CA PHE A 300 9.47 16.06 -14.00
C PHE A 300 8.13 15.28 -14.00
N LEU A 301 8.07 14.11 -14.63
CA LEU A 301 6.91 13.23 -14.53
C LEU A 301 6.67 12.73 -13.10
N ILE A 302 7.72 12.64 -12.26
CA ILE A 302 7.57 12.31 -10.84
C ILE A 302 6.74 13.40 -10.14
N LYS A 303 6.95 14.68 -10.48
CA LYS A 303 6.18 15.79 -9.91
C LYS A 303 4.71 15.73 -10.29
N LYS A 304 4.41 15.51 -11.58
CA LYS A 304 3.03 15.29 -12.04
C LYS A 304 2.36 14.10 -11.34
N CYS A 305 3.10 13.01 -11.14
CA CYS A 305 2.61 11.85 -10.39
C CYS A 305 2.27 12.22 -8.94
N VAL A 306 3.14 12.97 -8.26
CA VAL A 306 2.90 13.49 -6.91
C VAL A 306 1.66 14.39 -6.86
N ASP A 307 1.50 15.30 -7.81
CA ASP A 307 0.35 16.22 -7.87
C ASP A 307 -0.97 15.44 -8.06
N ILE A 308 -0.97 14.42 -8.92
CA ILE A 308 -2.10 13.51 -9.09
C ILE A 308 -2.39 12.78 -7.76
N CYS A 309 -1.38 12.19 -7.11
CA CYS A 309 -1.54 11.48 -5.84
C CYS A 309 -2.11 12.37 -4.73
N PHE A 310 -1.61 13.60 -4.60
CA PHE A 310 -2.14 14.56 -3.64
C PHE A 310 -3.61 14.90 -3.96
N THR A 311 -3.92 15.18 -5.23
CA THR A 311 -5.29 15.48 -5.68
C THR A 311 -6.23 14.30 -5.43
N VAL A 312 -5.81 13.07 -5.67
CA VAL A 312 -6.57 11.85 -5.35
C VAL A 312 -6.88 11.77 -3.85
N SER A 313 -5.90 12.11 -2.99
CA SER A 313 -6.12 12.11 -1.54
C SER A 313 -7.20 13.12 -1.12
N VAL A 314 -7.20 14.31 -1.72
CA VAL A 314 -8.21 15.36 -1.48
C VAL A 314 -9.58 14.89 -1.97
N LEU A 315 -9.66 14.35 -3.19
CA LEU A 315 -10.91 13.84 -3.76
C LEU A 315 -11.49 12.69 -2.93
N ALA A 316 -10.66 11.79 -2.42
CA ALA A 316 -11.10 10.69 -1.55
C ALA A 316 -11.71 11.20 -0.25
N VAL A 317 -11.11 12.21 0.38
CA VAL A 317 -11.65 12.83 1.60
C VAL A 317 -12.95 13.58 1.30
N LEU A 318 -13.01 14.36 0.22
CA LEU A 318 -14.23 15.07 -0.18
C LEU A 318 -15.38 14.10 -0.45
N ALA A 319 -15.12 13.02 -1.19
CA ALA A 319 -16.10 11.96 -1.42
C ALA A 319 -16.56 11.33 -0.09
N GLY A 320 -15.64 11.09 0.85
CA GLY A 320 -15.96 10.60 2.18
C GLY A 320 -16.81 11.55 3.02
N ILE A 321 -16.56 12.86 2.95
CA ILE A 321 -17.37 13.88 3.62
C ILE A 321 -18.79 13.87 3.05
N ILE A 322 -18.93 13.88 1.72
CA ILE A 322 -20.24 13.85 1.05
C ILE A 322 -21.00 12.57 1.42
N LEU A 323 -20.36 11.41 1.35
CA LEU A 323 -20.99 10.14 1.71
C LEU A 323 -21.44 10.12 3.17
N LYS A 324 -20.62 10.59 4.11
CA LYS A 324 -21.03 10.65 5.52
C LYS A 324 -22.15 11.65 5.77
N PHE A 325 -22.16 12.78 5.06
CA PHE A 325 -23.26 13.73 5.14
C PHE A 325 -24.60 13.09 4.76
N PHE A 326 -24.65 12.32 3.66
CA PHE A 326 -25.87 11.62 3.24
C PHE A 326 -26.27 10.42 4.12
N ILE A 327 -25.35 9.87 4.92
CA ILE A 327 -25.65 8.77 5.84
C ILE A 327 -26.12 9.30 7.21
N GLU A 328 -25.58 10.44 7.64
CA GLU A 328 -25.86 11.06 8.94
C GLU A 328 -27.09 12.01 8.89
N CYS A 329 -27.55 12.44 7.71
CA CYS A 329 -28.77 13.22 7.48
C CYS A 329 -29.96 12.34 7.03
#